data_AF-A0A1Y0RQ22-F1
#
_entry.id   AF-A0A1Y0RQ22-F1
#
_cell.length_a   1.000
_cell.length_b   1.000
_cell.length_c   1.000
_cell.angle_alpha   90.00
_cell.angle_beta   90.00
_cell.angle_gamma   90.00
#
_symmetry.space_group_name_H-M   'P 1'
#
loop_
_entity.id
_entity.type
_entity.pdbx_description
1 polymer ?
#
loop_
_entity_poly.entity_id
_entity_poly.type
_entity_poly.pdbx_seq_one_letter_code
_entity_poly.pdbx_strand_id
1 'polypeptide(L)'
;MTGKLLGQPRPLWRVILLSVATLMLYYGWYKWIIQEELRRYNGYGWSGTLCLVPFILGVIVPQALRIFDPDVPGWFGWFSLLGVVWIYIVQFRLYRTVNELYRQAGTKEPLVVWWLFVPGLNLIVGLRQIHFLSQFWAKKQGTIVNDALAERIPFLSANA
;
A
#
# COMPACT_ATOMS: atom_id res chain seq x y z
N MET A 1 -25.69 -13.04 8.41
CA MET A 1 -24.48 -12.73 7.62
C MET A 1 -24.28 -11.21 7.67
N THR A 2 -23.33 -10.73 8.47
CA THR A 2 -23.16 -9.30 8.73
C THR A 2 -22.66 -8.61 7.45
N GLY A 3 -23.43 -7.65 6.92
CA GLY A 3 -23.20 -6.94 5.66
C GLY A 3 -21.96 -6.04 5.67
N LYS A 4 -20.77 -6.62 5.84
CA LYS A 4 -19.50 -5.92 5.71
C LYS A 4 -19.21 -5.68 4.23
N LEU A 5 -18.97 -4.42 3.87
CA LEU A 5 -18.57 -4.03 2.51
C LEU A 5 -17.22 -4.67 2.18
N LEU A 6 -17.21 -5.59 1.22
CA LEU A 6 -16.00 -6.27 0.75
C LEU A 6 -15.22 -5.34 -0.18
N GLY A 7 -13.89 -5.36 -0.08
CA GLY A 7 -13.01 -4.71 -1.05
C GLY A 7 -12.97 -5.45 -2.38
N GLN A 8 -12.50 -4.79 -3.44
CA GLN A 8 -12.39 -5.41 -4.75
C GLN A 8 -11.05 -6.15 -4.93
N PRO A 9 -11.07 -7.42 -5.40
CA PRO A 9 -9.86 -8.10 -5.80
C PRO A 9 -9.25 -7.41 -7.02
N ARG A 10 -7.96 -7.06 -6.92
CA ARG A 10 -7.21 -6.38 -7.99
C ARG A 10 -5.93 -7.16 -8.25
N PRO A 11 -5.81 -7.87 -9.38
CA PRO A 11 -4.63 -8.70 -9.65
C PRO A 11 -3.38 -7.83 -9.75
N LEU A 12 -2.27 -8.36 -9.24
CA LEU A 12 -0.98 -7.70 -9.18
C LEU A 12 -0.53 -7.17 -10.55
N TRP A 13 -0.68 -7.96 -11.61
CA TRP A 13 -0.27 -7.55 -12.96
C TRP A 13 -0.97 -6.27 -13.42
N ARG A 14 -2.28 -6.14 -13.12
CA ARG A 14 -3.09 -5.00 -13.52
C ARG A 14 -2.66 -3.76 -12.75
N VAL A 15 -2.36 -3.92 -11.46
CA VAL A 15 -1.83 -2.83 -10.64
C VAL A 15 -0.49 -2.36 -11.19
N ILE A 16 0.46 -3.27 -11.45
CA ILE A 16 1.77 -2.93 -12.01
C ILE A 16 1.63 -2.22 -13.36
N LEU A 17 0.87 -2.80 -14.30
CA LEU A 17 0.73 -2.25 -15.65
C LEU A 17 0.14 -0.84 -15.61
N LEU A 18 -0.93 -0.63 -14.84
CA LEU A 18 -1.56 0.68 -14.72
C LEU A 18 -0.67 1.67 -13.98
N SER A 19 0.08 1.24 -12.96
CA SER A 19 1.06 2.07 -12.27
C SER A 19 2.18 2.53 -13.22
N VAL A 20 2.72 1.63 -14.05
CA VAL A 20 3.74 2.00 -15.04
C VAL A 20 3.16 2.94 -16.10
N ALA A 21 2.00 2.60 -16.67
CA ALA A 21 1.36 3.40 -17.72
C ALA A 21 0.96 4.81 -17.27
N THR A 22 0.70 5.01 -15.98
CA THR A 22 0.27 6.29 -15.40
C THR A 22 1.38 7.00 -14.61
N LEU A 23 2.65 6.60 -14.77
CA LEU A 23 3.78 7.17 -14.03
C LEU A 23 3.53 7.21 -12.51
N MET A 24 3.10 6.09 -11.95
CA MET A 24 2.79 5.86 -10.54
C MET A 24 1.53 6.56 -9.98
N LEU A 25 0.80 7.35 -10.78
CA LEU A 25 -0.46 7.96 -10.33
C LEU A 25 -1.49 6.91 -9.91
N TYR A 26 -1.63 5.84 -10.70
CA TYR A 26 -2.52 4.73 -10.35
C TYR A 26 -2.07 4.03 -9.07
N TYR A 27 -0.77 3.95 -8.78
CA TYR A 27 -0.28 3.36 -7.53
C TYR A 27 -0.74 4.16 -6.31
N GLY A 28 -0.66 5.49 -6.38
CA GLY A 28 -1.18 6.39 -5.35
C GLY A 28 -2.68 6.18 -5.14
N TRP A 29 -3.46 6.21 -6.21
CA TRP A 29 -4.91 5.93 -6.16
C TRP A 29 -5.22 4.54 -5.59
N TYR A 30 -4.45 3.53 -5.98
CA TYR A 30 -4.58 2.17 -5.45
C TYR A 30 -4.34 2.12 -3.93
N LYS A 31 -3.29 2.79 -3.43
CA LYS A 31 -3.04 2.87 -1.98
C LYS A 31 -4.15 3.60 -1.24
N TRP A 32 -4.75 4.61 -1.86
CA TRP A 32 -5.91 5.31 -1.31
C TRP A 32 -7.13 4.38 -1.18
N ILE A 33 -7.50 3.68 -2.27
CA ILE A 33 -8.73 2.89 -2.31
C ILE A 33 -8.67 1.68 -1.37
N ILE A 34 -7.53 0.99 -1.29
CA ILE A 34 -7.41 -0.18 -0.40
C ILE A 34 -7.56 0.21 1.07
N GLN A 35 -7.12 1.40 1.46
CA GLN A 35 -7.24 1.85 2.84
C GLN A 35 -8.68 2.20 3.18
N GLU A 36 -9.40 2.81 2.23
CA GLU A 36 -10.84 3.02 2.39
C GLU A 36 -11.62 1.71 2.44
N GLU A 37 -11.28 0.73 1.60
CA GLU A 37 -11.88 -0.60 1.64
C GLU A 37 -11.62 -1.30 2.98
N LEU A 38 -10.38 -1.27 3.45
CA LEU A 38 -10.00 -1.85 4.75
C LEU A 38 -10.71 -1.14 5.90
N ARG A 39 -10.80 0.20 5.88
CA ARG A 39 -11.52 0.98 6.89
C ARG A 39 -13.00 0.63 6.91
N ARG A 40 -13.64 0.51 5.74
CA ARG A 40 -15.06 0.12 5.61
C ARG A 40 -15.30 -1.32 6.07
N TYR A 41 -14.39 -2.23 5.76
CA TYR A 41 -14.51 -3.65 6.14
C TYR A 41 -14.29 -3.89 7.64
N ASN A 42 -13.27 -3.25 8.21
CA ASN A 42 -12.92 -3.40 9.62
C ASN A 42 -13.81 -2.55 10.54
N GLY A 43 -14.44 -1.49 10.02
CA GLY A 43 -15.19 -0.50 10.82
C GLY A 43 -14.29 0.50 11.55
N TYR A 44 -12.97 0.33 11.46
CA TYR A 44 -11.95 1.22 12.01
C TYR A 44 -10.74 1.26 11.06
N GLY A 45 -9.97 2.33 11.08
CA GLY A 45 -8.81 2.49 10.20
C GLY A 45 -8.57 3.94 9.81
N TRP A 46 -7.40 4.20 9.20
CA TRP A 46 -7.10 5.51 8.64
C TRP A 46 -7.75 5.66 7.27
N SER A 47 -8.19 6.88 6.97
CA SER A 47 -8.65 7.19 5.62
C SER A 47 -7.47 7.19 4.65
N GLY A 48 -7.74 6.83 3.40
CA GLY A 48 -6.77 6.96 2.31
C GLY A 48 -6.23 8.38 2.22
N THR A 49 -7.08 9.37 2.50
CA THR A 49 -6.73 10.79 2.50
C THR A 49 -5.72 11.13 3.59
N LEU A 50 -5.93 10.66 4.83
CA LEU A 50 -4.98 10.86 5.93
C LEU A 50 -3.61 10.23 5.63
N CYS A 51 -3.58 9.16 4.83
CA CYS A 51 -2.34 8.49 4.51
C CYS A 51 -1.57 9.14 3.37
N LEU A 52 -2.25 9.67 2.35
CA LEU A 52 -1.61 10.28 1.19
C LEU A 52 -1.36 11.77 1.33
N VAL A 53 -2.30 12.54 1.88
CA VAL A 53 -2.20 14.00 1.92
C VAL A 53 -0.98 14.48 2.71
N PRO A 54 -0.68 13.97 3.93
CA PRO A 54 0.52 14.41 4.66
C PRO A 54 1.82 14.00 3.98
N PHE A 55 1.83 12.89 3.23
CA PHE A 55 2.99 12.52 2.41
C PHE A 55 3.18 13.51 1.26
N ILE A 56 2.12 13.78 0.49
CA ILE A 56 2.14 14.69 -0.65
C ILE A 56 2.54 16.10 -0.19
N LEU A 57 1.88 16.64 0.83
CA LEU A 57 2.22 17.95 1.38
C LEU A 57 3.62 17.97 1.98
N GLY A 58 3.97 16.93 2.77
CA GLY A 58 5.28 16.82 3.40
C GLY A 58 6.42 16.77 2.40
N VAL A 59 6.23 16.23 1.19
CA VAL A 59 7.25 16.21 0.13
C VAL A 59 7.17 17.45 -0.76
N ILE A 60 5.99 17.80 -1.28
CA ILE A 60 5.82 18.86 -2.28
C ILE A 60 6.08 20.23 -1.67
N VAL A 61 5.57 20.53 -0.47
CA VAL A 61 5.68 21.88 0.10
C VAL A 61 7.14 22.28 0.33
N PRO A 62 7.99 21.46 1.00
CA PRO A 62 9.39 21.85 1.20
C PRO A 62 10.21 21.89 -0.10
N GLN A 63 9.90 21.02 -1.06
CA GLN A 63 10.59 21.02 -2.35
C GLN A 63 10.18 22.21 -3.22
N ALA A 64 8.90 22.56 -3.26
CA ALA A 64 8.41 23.71 -4.02
C ALA A 64 8.98 25.01 -3.45
N LEU A 65 8.95 25.18 -2.12
CA LEU A 65 9.53 26.34 -1.46
C LEU A 65 11.03 26.47 -1.75
N ARG A 66 11.79 25.36 -1.69
CA ARG A 66 13.23 25.39 -2.04
C ARG A 66 13.51 25.79 -3.51
N ILE A 67 12.64 25.45 -4.44
CA ILE A 67 12.86 25.68 -5.88
C ILE A 67 12.40 27.08 -6.31
N PHE A 68 11.25 27.52 -5.80
CA PHE A 68 10.60 28.74 -6.26
C PHE A 68 10.87 29.96 -5.36
N ASP A 69 11.30 29.76 -4.12
CA ASP A 69 11.57 30.84 -3.18
C ASP A 69 13.09 30.96 -2.89
N PRO A 70 13.76 32.01 -3.38
CA PRO A 70 15.18 32.23 -3.15
C PRO A 70 15.51 32.61 -1.70
N ASP A 71 14.52 33.03 -0.91
CA ASP A 71 14.70 33.40 0.50
C ASP A 71 14.64 32.16 1.42
N VAL A 72 14.21 31.01 0.90
CA VAL A 72 14.13 29.76 1.65
C VAL A 72 15.50 29.07 1.65
N PRO A 73 16.10 28.83 2.84
CA PRO A 73 17.38 28.15 2.91
C PRO A 73 17.32 26.75 2.29
N GLY A 74 18.37 26.36 1.56
CA GLY A 74 18.43 25.05 0.89
C GLY A 74 18.27 23.85 1.83
N TRP A 75 18.51 24.02 3.13
CA TRP A 75 18.27 22.98 4.14
C TRP A 75 16.78 22.71 4.40
N PHE A 76 15.88 23.64 4.05
CA PHE A 76 14.44 23.47 4.22
C PHE A 76 13.90 22.28 3.42
N GLY A 77 14.53 21.93 2.29
CA GLY A 77 14.18 20.72 1.54
C GLY A 77 14.36 19.42 2.34
N TRP A 78 15.17 19.40 3.40
CA TRP A 78 15.27 18.24 4.29
C TRP A 78 13.97 17.94 5.04
N PHE A 79 13.05 18.90 5.19
CA PHE A 79 11.72 18.63 5.75
C PHE A 79 10.90 17.63 4.91
N SER A 80 11.25 17.42 3.63
CA SER A 80 10.68 16.36 2.82
C SER A 80 10.89 14.96 3.41
N LEU A 81 11.90 14.78 4.26
CA LEU A 81 12.09 13.55 5.02
C LEU A 81 10.90 13.25 5.94
N LEU A 82 10.20 14.24 6.46
CA LEU A 82 9.00 14.01 7.30
C LEU A 82 7.88 13.36 6.49
N GLY A 83 7.69 13.78 5.23
CA GLY A 83 6.76 13.12 4.32
C GLY A 83 7.17 11.68 4.05
N VAL A 84 8.46 11.44 3.81
CA VAL A 84 9.00 10.08 3.62
C VAL A 84 8.76 9.22 4.86
N VAL A 85 9.10 9.69 6.06
CA VAL A 85 8.86 8.98 7.31
C VAL A 85 7.37 8.66 7.48
N TRP A 86 6.48 9.61 7.14
CA TRP A 86 5.04 9.41 7.19
C TRP A 86 4.58 8.25 6.30
N ILE A 87 5.04 8.18 5.04
CA ILE A 87 4.62 7.10 4.14
C ILE A 87 5.13 5.74 4.62
N TYR A 88 6.29 5.67 5.28
CA TYR A 88 6.77 4.44 5.91
C TYR A 88 5.88 4.01 7.08
N ILE A 89 5.43 4.94 7.93
CA ILE A 89 4.47 4.65 9.02
C ILE A 89 3.17 4.10 8.44
N VAL A 90 2.65 4.74 7.38
CA VAL A 90 1.44 4.30 6.67
C VAL A 90 1.62 2.88 6.11
N GLN A 91 2.76 2.59 5.47
CA GLN A 91 3.05 1.27 4.91
C GLN A 91 3.15 0.19 6.00
N PHE A 92 3.87 0.48 7.08
CA PHE A 92 4.00 -0.42 8.23
C PHE A 92 2.63 -0.81 8.79
N ARG A 93 1.75 0.17 8.99
CA ARG A 93 0.39 -0.05 9.48
C ARG A 93 -0.46 -0.85 8.49
N LEU A 94 -0.35 -0.56 7.20
CA LEU A 94 -1.06 -1.29 6.14
C LEU A 94 -0.68 -2.77 6.18
N TYR A 95 0.62 -3.09 6.28
CA TYR A 95 1.11 -4.47 6.33
C TYR A 95 0.59 -5.21 7.56
N ARG A 96 0.61 -4.56 8.74
CA ARG A 96 -0.01 -5.13 9.95
C ARG A 96 -1.51 -5.38 9.79
N THR A 97 -2.23 -4.46 9.14
CA THR A 97 -3.67 -4.64 8.88
C THR A 97 -3.92 -5.85 7.98
N VAL A 98 -3.12 -6.05 6.93
CA VAL A 98 -3.27 -7.22 6.05
C VAL A 98 -2.94 -8.52 6.78
N ASN A 99 -1.88 -8.55 7.59
CA ASN A 99 -1.58 -9.71 8.43
C ASN A 99 -2.71 -10.02 9.41
N GLU A 100 -3.27 -8.99 10.04
CA GLU A 100 -4.40 -9.14 10.96
C GLU A 100 -5.61 -9.77 10.27
N LEU A 101 -5.91 -9.37 9.02
CA LEU A 101 -6.99 -9.97 8.23
C LEU A 101 -6.76 -11.47 7.99
N TYR A 102 -5.53 -11.85 7.65
CA TYR A 102 -5.17 -13.25 7.44
C TYR A 102 -5.22 -14.06 8.74
N ARG A 103 -4.76 -13.47 9.85
CA ARG A 103 -4.82 -14.07 11.20
C ARG A 103 -6.27 -14.31 11.63
N GLN A 104 -7.15 -13.34 11.43
CA GLN A 104 -8.59 -13.46 11.72
C GLN A 104 -9.28 -14.49 10.82
N ALA A 105 -8.76 -14.72 9.62
CA ALA A 105 -9.25 -15.77 8.72
C ALA A 105 -8.68 -17.16 9.03
N GLY A 106 -7.91 -17.32 10.12
CA GLY A 106 -7.28 -18.59 10.50
C GLY A 106 -6.15 -19.03 9.57
N THR A 107 -5.55 -18.09 8.85
CA THR A 107 -4.46 -18.33 7.89
C THR A 107 -3.17 -17.68 8.35
N LYS A 108 -2.02 -18.22 7.91
CA LYS A 108 -0.70 -17.64 8.22
C LYS A 108 -0.57 -16.21 7.70
N GLU A 109 0.16 -15.40 8.46
CA GLU A 109 0.47 -14.01 8.13
C GLU A 109 1.38 -13.92 6.90
N PRO A 110 0.95 -13.26 5.81
CA PRO A 110 1.68 -13.32 4.55
C PRO A 110 2.82 -12.32 4.40
N LEU A 111 2.87 -11.26 5.23
CA LEU A 111 3.82 -10.17 5.11
C LEU A 111 4.78 -10.12 6.29
N VAL A 112 6.08 -10.09 6.01
CA VAL A 112 7.11 -9.80 7.01
C VAL A 112 7.29 -8.28 7.08
N VAL A 113 6.67 -7.64 8.07
CA VAL A 113 6.62 -6.17 8.16
C VAL A 113 8.02 -5.53 8.19
N TRP A 114 9.01 -6.22 8.79
CA TRP A 114 10.40 -5.75 8.87
C TRP A 114 11.10 -5.59 7.52
N TRP A 115 10.68 -6.32 6.50
CA TRP A 115 11.25 -6.20 5.15
C TRP A 115 10.97 -4.83 4.51
N LEU A 116 10.02 -4.05 5.04
CA LEU A 116 9.80 -2.66 4.65
C LEU A 116 11.06 -1.80 4.81
N PHE A 117 11.88 -2.07 5.84
CA PHE A 117 13.06 -1.27 6.15
C PHE A 117 14.33 -1.74 5.41
N VAL A 118 14.25 -2.86 4.69
CA VAL A 118 15.38 -3.39 3.94
C VAL A 118 15.29 -2.88 2.50
N PRO A 119 16.29 -2.12 2.02
CA PRO A 119 16.34 -1.65 0.63
C PRO A 119 16.19 -2.83 -0.35
N GLY A 120 15.33 -2.68 -1.36
CA GLY A 120 15.03 -3.73 -2.34
C GLY A 120 13.92 -4.68 -1.90
N LEU A 121 13.91 -5.12 -0.63
CA LEU A 121 12.81 -5.95 -0.12
C LEU A 121 11.52 -5.15 0.09
N ASN A 122 11.61 -3.84 0.35
CA ASN A 122 10.44 -2.97 0.49
C ASN A 122 9.48 -3.04 -0.72
N LEU A 123 10.03 -3.10 -1.94
CA LEU A 123 9.27 -3.26 -3.17
C LEU A 123 8.58 -4.63 -3.20
N ILE A 124 9.32 -5.69 -2.86
CA ILE A 124 8.80 -7.06 -2.83
C ILE A 124 7.65 -7.19 -1.83
N VAL A 125 7.79 -6.64 -0.63
CA VAL A 125 6.71 -6.63 0.38
C VAL A 125 5.50 -5.86 -0.13
N GLY A 126 5.72 -4.74 -0.83
CA GLY A 126 4.66 -3.98 -1.48
C GLY A 126 3.89 -4.82 -2.51
N LEU A 127 4.60 -5.57 -3.35
CA LEU A 127 4.00 -6.48 -4.34
C LEU A 127 3.26 -7.64 -3.67
N ARG A 128 3.86 -8.27 -2.65
CA ARG A 128 3.21 -9.29 -1.82
C ARG A 128 1.92 -8.75 -1.20
N GLN A 129 1.96 -7.54 -0.63
CA GLN A 129 0.79 -6.91 -0.04
C GLN A 129 -0.35 -6.76 -1.04
N ILE A 130 -0.07 -6.36 -2.28
CA ILE A 130 -1.08 -6.24 -3.33
C ILE A 130 -1.69 -7.60 -3.64
N HIS A 131 -0.83 -8.60 -3.88
CA HIS A 131 -1.25 -9.96 -4.23
C HIS A 131 -2.11 -10.60 -3.13
N PHE A 132 -1.63 -10.63 -1.88
CA PHE A 132 -2.35 -11.24 -0.76
C PHE A 132 -3.65 -10.50 -0.44
N LEU A 133 -3.67 -9.16 -0.53
CA LEU A 133 -4.93 -8.44 -0.35
C LEU A 133 -5.95 -8.79 -1.44
N SER A 134 -5.50 -8.92 -2.70
CA SER A 134 -6.35 -9.37 -3.80
C SER A 134 -6.91 -10.78 -3.58
N GLN A 135 -6.05 -11.72 -3.20
CA GLN A 135 -6.43 -13.11 -2.90
C GLN A 135 -7.40 -13.19 -1.72
N PHE A 136 -7.19 -12.38 -0.68
CA PHE A 136 -8.10 -12.31 0.46
C PHE A 136 -9.51 -11.89 0.04
N TRP A 137 -9.62 -10.83 -0.78
CA TRP A 137 -10.91 -10.37 -1.28
C TRP A 137 -11.57 -11.39 -2.21
N ALA A 138 -10.80 -12.02 -3.09
CA ALA A 138 -11.27 -13.08 -3.96
C ALA A 138 -11.90 -14.23 -3.15
N LYS A 139 -11.17 -14.72 -2.14
CA LYS A 139 -11.62 -15.77 -1.24
C LYS A 139 -12.89 -15.39 -0.48
N LYS A 140 -13.02 -14.13 -0.04
CA LYS A 140 -14.24 -13.63 0.63
C LYS A 140 -15.44 -13.49 -0.31
N GLN A 141 -15.21 -13.23 -1.59
CA GLN A 141 -16.26 -13.13 -2.61
C GLN A 141 -16.61 -14.46 -3.27
N GLY A 142 -15.85 -15.54 -3.00
CA GLY A 142 -15.99 -16.82 -3.69
C GLY A 142 -15.55 -16.78 -5.15
N THR A 143 -14.72 -15.80 -5.52
CA THR A 143 -14.18 -15.62 -6.88
C THR A 143 -12.72 -16.08 -6.94
N ILE A 144 -12.27 -16.45 -8.13
CA ILE A 144 -10.87 -16.80 -8.38
C ILE A 144 -10.22 -15.63 -9.11
N VAL A 145 -9.12 -15.12 -8.54
CA VAL A 145 -8.30 -14.10 -9.22
C VAL A 145 -7.13 -14.81 -9.88
N ASN A 146 -7.13 -14.84 -11.20
CA ASN A 146 -5.97 -15.26 -11.97
C ASN A 146 -4.90 -14.18 -11.89
N ASP A 147 -3.80 -14.48 -11.20
CA ASP A 147 -2.70 -13.56 -10.98
C ASP A 147 -1.40 -14.15 -11.55
N ALA A 148 -1.39 -14.33 -12.88
CA ALA A 148 -0.32 -14.98 -13.63
C ALA A 148 1.11 -14.46 -13.34
N LEU A 149 1.26 -13.22 -12.87
CA LEU A 149 2.56 -12.65 -12.48
C LEU A 149 3.04 -13.12 -11.10
N ALA A 150 2.12 -13.27 -10.13
CA ALA A 150 2.45 -13.79 -8.81
C ALA A 150 2.65 -15.31 -8.84
N GLU A 151 1.90 -16.02 -9.69
CA GLU A 151 2.05 -17.47 -9.89
C GLU A 151 3.40 -17.85 -10.52
N ARG A 152 3.98 -16.96 -11.36
CA ARG A 152 5.30 -17.17 -11.98
C ARG A 152 6.48 -16.81 -11.08
N ILE A 153 6.25 -16.10 -9.99
CA ILE A 153 7.31 -15.66 -9.07
C ILE A 153 6.97 -16.20 -7.66
N PRO A 154 7.51 -17.38 -7.28
CA PRO A 154 7.23 -18.01 -5.99
C PRO A 154 7.50 -17.09 -4.80
N PHE A 155 8.47 -16.18 -4.93
CA PHE A 155 8.81 -15.20 -3.90
C PHE A 155 7.69 -14.17 -3.62
N LEU A 156 6.74 -13.98 -4.55
CA LEU A 156 5.60 -13.08 -4.41
C LEU A 156 4.31 -13.78 -3.95
N SER A 157 4.17 -15.08 -4.21
CA SER A 157 2.96 -15.88 -3.94
C SER A 157 3.11 -16.88 -2.80
N ALA A 158 4.32 -17.31 -2.45
CA ALA A 158 4.54 -18.28 -1.38
C ALA A 158 4.19 -17.68 -0.01
N ASN A 159 3.16 -18.26 0.62
CA ASN A 159 2.81 -18.04 2.01
C ASN A 159 3.51 -19.13 2.84
N ALA A 160 4.78 -18.92 3.18
CA ALA A 160 5.61 -19.88 3.91
C ALA A 160 5.11 -20.09 5.35
#